data_AF-A0AAV0CXU9-F1
#
_entry.id   AF-A0AAV0CXU9-F1
#
_cell.length_a   1.000
_cell.length_b   1.000
_cell.length_c   1.000
_cell.angle_alpha   90.00
_cell.angle_beta   90.00
_cell.angle_gamma   90.00
#
_symmetry.space_group_name_H-M   'P 1'
#
loop_
_entity.id
_entity.type
_entity.pdbx_description
1 polymer ?
#
loop_
_entity_poly.entity_id
_entity_poly.type
_entity_poly.pdbx_seq_one_letter_code
_entity_poly.pdbx_strand_id
1 'polypeptide(L)'
;MEAFLIPSSIKVHLLMCTTLINIVSKASRILGAIESTRPRCRSGMESLCSLNKAIEELKSIIKQCTQSSKLYLALRGDIIHSRCIRSRRLMEASLDDIQNMVPLSLASQVCELGADLRGATFIIQGAEEEAAKAVKEILYNQFVTKSEVEEWIKVAMSRLNINSPKALLVEKKSITMMLHNLGDGQKKTILTFLLHLLKKHGKQIVETYSTQE
;
A
#
# COMPACT_ATOMS: atom_id res chain seq x y z
N MET A 1 15.83 9.38 9.07
CA MET A 1 14.47 8.80 9.03
C MET A 1 14.16 8.47 7.58
N GLU A 2 13.73 7.24 7.27
CA GLU A 2 13.45 6.83 5.89
C GLU A 2 12.33 7.71 5.28
N ALA A 3 12.61 8.40 4.17
CA ALA A 3 11.73 9.43 3.62
C ALA A 3 10.32 8.95 3.20
N PHE A 4 10.12 7.64 3.05
CA PHE A 4 8.83 7.05 2.69
C PHE A 4 7.92 6.75 3.89
N LEU A 5 8.39 6.92 5.13
CA LEU A 5 7.59 6.77 6.35
C LEU A 5 6.81 8.06 6.72
N ILE A 6 6.55 8.93 5.74
CA ILE A 6 5.83 10.19 5.92
C ILE A 6 4.39 10.00 5.44
N PRO A 7 3.36 10.09 6.32
CA PRO A 7 1.97 9.87 5.93
C PRO A 7 1.47 10.75 4.78
N SER A 8 1.94 12.01 4.69
CA SER A 8 1.55 12.93 3.61
C SER A 8 2.04 12.54 2.22
N SER A 9 2.98 11.59 2.12
CA SER A 9 3.48 11.05 0.85
C SER A 9 2.63 9.89 0.31
N ILE A 10 1.68 9.37 1.10
CA ILE A 10 0.82 8.25 0.71
C ILE A 10 -0.20 8.73 -0.33
N LYS A 11 -0.30 8.00 -1.45
CA LYS A 11 -1.19 8.36 -2.56
C LYS A 11 -2.60 7.77 -2.43
N VAL A 12 -2.69 6.54 -1.91
CA VAL A 12 -3.92 5.75 -1.68
C VAL A 12 -3.67 4.87 -0.45
N HIS A 13 -4.73 4.47 0.24
CA HIS A 13 -4.76 3.65 1.45
C HIS A 13 -4.20 4.39 2.67
N LEU A 14 -4.51 5.68 2.82
CA LEU A 14 -3.89 6.56 3.82
C LEU A 14 -4.06 6.04 5.26
N LEU A 15 -5.27 5.61 5.63
CA LEU A 15 -5.54 5.12 6.98
C LEU A 15 -4.75 3.85 7.28
N MET A 16 -4.82 2.86 6.39
CA MET A 16 -4.03 1.62 6.50
C MET A 16 -2.53 1.93 6.58
N CYS A 17 -2.00 2.77 5.70
CA CYS A 17 -0.57 3.10 5.68
C CYS A 17 -0.11 3.88 6.91
N THR A 18 -0.96 4.74 7.48
CA THR A 18 -0.62 5.48 8.71
C THR A 18 -0.46 4.51 9.88
N THR A 19 -1.36 3.54 10.01
CA THR A 19 -1.24 2.45 10.99
C THR A 19 0.04 1.65 10.77
N LEU A 20 0.36 1.30 9.52
CA LEU A 20 1.61 0.59 9.19
C LEU A 20 2.87 1.39 9.54
N ILE A 21 2.90 2.70 9.24
CA ILE A 21 4.04 3.58 9.53
C ILE A 21 4.31 3.60 11.04
N ASN A 22 3.27 3.68 11.86
CA ASN A 22 3.41 3.67 13.32
C ASN A 22 4.00 2.33 13.82
N ILE A 23 3.47 1.21 13.34
CA ILE A 23 3.95 -0.14 13.67
C ILE A 23 5.42 -0.30 13.25
N VAL A 24 5.74 0.00 12.00
CA VAL A 24 7.09 -0.14 11.44
C VAL A 24 8.08 0.76 12.17
N SER A 25 7.68 1.98 12.53
CA SER A 25 8.53 2.92 13.27
C SER A 25 8.81 2.44 14.69
N LYS A 26 7.82 1.91 15.40
CA LYS A 26 8.01 1.29 16.72
C LYS A 26 8.87 0.02 16.62
N ALA A 27 8.57 -0.86 15.68
CA ALA A 27 9.31 -2.11 15.45
C ALA A 27 10.79 -1.84 15.13
N SER A 28 11.08 -0.88 14.24
CA SER A 28 12.45 -0.53 13.86
C SER A 28 13.27 0.02 15.03
N ARG A 29 12.63 0.71 16.00
CA ARG A 29 13.31 1.21 17.20
C ARG A 29 13.75 0.10 18.15
N ILE A 30 12.94 -0.96 18.29
CA ILE A 30 13.24 -2.05 19.22
C ILE A 30 14.09 -3.15 18.56
N LEU A 31 14.06 -3.25 17.22
CA LEU A 31 14.72 -4.31 16.47
C LEU A 31 16.21 -4.45 16.79
N GLY A 32 16.96 -3.34 16.80
CA GLY A 32 18.41 -3.39 17.10
C GLY A 32 18.71 -3.86 18.53
N ALA A 33 17.82 -3.57 19.49
CA ALA A 33 17.94 -4.07 20.85
C ALA A 33 17.68 -5.57 20.92
N ILE A 34 16.67 -6.07 20.17
CA ILE A 34 16.38 -7.51 20.05
C ILE A 34 17.56 -8.24 19.39
N GLU A 35 18.12 -7.70 18.31
CA GLU A 35 19.28 -8.29 17.64
C GLU A 35 20.50 -8.37 18.57
N SER A 36 20.68 -7.38 19.43
CA SER A 36 21.77 -7.32 20.41
C SER A 36 21.66 -8.39 21.50
N THR A 37 20.46 -8.92 21.78
CA THR A 37 20.31 -10.04 22.74
C THR A 37 20.84 -11.35 22.19
N ARG A 38 21.07 -11.43 20.87
CA ARG A 38 21.57 -12.62 20.15
C ARG A 38 20.84 -13.89 20.57
N PRO A 39 19.59 -14.13 20.09
CA PRO A 39 18.90 -15.38 20.37
C PRO A 39 19.75 -16.56 19.88
N ARG A 40 20.42 -17.29 20.78
CA ARG A 40 21.42 -18.32 20.40
C ARG A 40 20.79 -19.68 20.09
N CYS A 41 19.49 -19.84 20.35
CA CYS A 41 18.74 -21.03 19.98
C CYS A 41 18.21 -20.91 18.55
N ARG A 42 18.06 -22.06 17.87
CA ARG A 42 17.55 -22.12 16.50
C ARG A 42 16.18 -21.45 16.35
N SER A 43 15.27 -21.72 17.27
CA SER A 43 13.94 -21.10 17.29
C SER A 43 14.02 -19.58 17.41
N GLY A 44 14.85 -19.05 18.31
CA GLY A 44 15.02 -17.60 18.47
C GLY A 44 15.58 -16.91 17.23
N MET A 45 16.53 -17.54 16.53
CA MET A 45 17.05 -17.02 15.26
C MET A 45 15.97 -17.04 14.16
N GLU A 46 15.16 -18.09 14.11
CA GLU A 46 14.06 -18.23 13.15
C GLU A 46 12.97 -17.17 13.39
N SER A 47 12.59 -16.92 14.65
CA SER A 47 11.60 -15.88 15.01
C SER A 47 12.14 -14.48 14.73
N LEU A 48 13.41 -14.18 15.03
CA LEU A 48 14.04 -12.90 14.69
C LEU A 48 14.13 -12.66 13.18
N CYS A 49 14.47 -13.70 12.41
CA CYS A 49 14.48 -13.64 10.95
C CYS A 49 13.07 -13.39 10.39
N SER A 50 12.05 -14.02 10.98
CA SER A 50 10.64 -13.86 10.60
C SER A 50 10.14 -12.45 10.90
N LEU A 51 10.48 -11.89 12.06
CA LEU A 51 10.19 -10.50 12.43
C LEU A 51 10.81 -9.53 11.42
N ASN A 52 12.10 -9.68 11.12
CA ASN A 52 12.82 -8.86 10.14
C ASN A 52 12.15 -8.89 8.76
N LYS A 53 11.83 -10.08 8.26
CA LYS A 53 11.13 -10.25 6.97
C LYS A 53 9.78 -9.54 6.96
N ALA A 54 9.01 -9.63 8.05
CA ALA A 54 7.72 -9.00 8.14
C ALA A 54 7.82 -7.47 8.17
N ILE A 55 8.80 -6.91 8.89
CA ILE A 55 9.07 -5.46 8.92
C ILE A 55 9.43 -4.95 7.52
N GLU A 56 10.34 -5.63 6.82
CA GLU A 56 10.74 -5.26 5.45
C GLU A 56 9.60 -5.38 4.45
N GLU A 57 8.72 -6.38 4.61
CA GLU A 57 7.51 -6.49 3.78
C GLU A 57 6.54 -5.33 4.03
N LEU A 58 6.33 -4.91 5.28
CA LEU A 58 5.51 -3.73 5.58
C LEU A 58 6.12 -2.43 5.03
N LYS A 59 7.44 -2.24 5.13
CA LYS A 59 8.15 -1.12 4.50
C LYS A 59 7.95 -1.12 2.97
N SER A 60 8.04 -2.29 2.34
CA SER A 60 7.78 -2.47 0.91
C SER A 60 6.36 -2.06 0.53
N ILE A 61 5.36 -2.42 1.34
CA ILE A 61 3.96 -2.00 1.14
C ILE A 61 3.82 -0.47 1.23
N ILE A 62 4.39 0.17 2.26
CA ILE A 62 4.34 1.63 2.42
C ILE A 62 4.99 2.32 1.21
N LYS A 63 6.19 1.86 0.80
CA LYS A 63 6.88 2.36 -0.39
C LYS A 63 6.04 2.20 -1.66
N GLN A 64 5.33 1.10 -1.82
CA GLN A 64 4.43 0.92 -2.97
C GLN A 64 3.28 1.94 -2.96
N CYS A 65 2.69 2.22 -1.80
CA CYS A 65 1.57 3.17 -1.64
C CYS A 65 1.98 4.64 -1.81
N THR A 66 3.28 4.95 -1.74
CA THR A 66 3.82 6.29 -2.04
C THR A 66 4.24 6.44 -3.51
N GLN A 67 4.79 5.39 -4.12
CA GLN A 67 5.44 5.50 -5.43
C GLN A 67 4.54 5.13 -6.61
N SER A 68 3.58 4.23 -6.42
CA SER A 68 2.76 3.68 -7.51
C SER A 68 1.68 4.65 -8.04
N SER A 69 1.02 4.29 -9.13
CA SER A 69 -0.18 4.96 -9.62
C SER A 69 -1.37 4.79 -8.67
N LYS A 70 -2.19 5.82 -8.48
CA LYS A 70 -3.41 5.75 -7.67
C LYS A 70 -4.38 4.71 -8.22
N LEU A 71 -4.64 4.72 -9.53
CA LEU A 71 -5.52 3.74 -10.18
C LEU A 71 -5.05 2.31 -9.95
N TYR A 72 -3.74 2.08 -10.09
CA TYR A 72 -3.16 0.76 -9.86
C TYR A 72 -3.22 0.35 -8.38
N LEU A 73 -3.00 1.27 -7.44
CA LEU A 73 -3.08 1.00 -6.01
C LEU A 73 -4.51 0.67 -5.57
N ALA A 74 -5.51 1.37 -6.10
CA ALA A 74 -6.92 1.07 -5.84
C ALA A 74 -7.27 -0.34 -6.34
N LEU A 75 -6.93 -0.65 -7.59
CA LEU A 75 -7.13 -2.00 -8.18
C LEU A 75 -6.52 -3.11 -7.34
N ARG A 76 -5.38 -2.85 -6.69
CA ARG A 76 -4.60 -3.81 -5.90
C ARG A 76 -4.91 -3.78 -4.40
N GLY A 77 -5.94 -3.02 -3.97
CA GLY A 77 -6.24 -2.79 -2.56
C GLY A 77 -6.42 -4.07 -1.75
N ASP A 78 -7.17 -5.03 -2.29
CA ASP A 78 -7.40 -6.36 -1.69
C ASP A 78 -6.11 -7.15 -1.45
N ILE A 79 -5.20 -7.15 -2.43
CA ILE A 79 -3.91 -7.82 -2.36
C ILE A 79 -2.99 -7.10 -1.37
N ILE A 80 -2.99 -5.77 -1.35
CA ILE A 80 -2.22 -4.98 -0.38
C ILE A 80 -2.71 -5.27 1.04
N HIS A 81 -4.02 -5.21 1.27
CA HIS A 81 -4.63 -5.49 2.57
C HIS A 81 -4.30 -6.90 3.06
N SER A 82 -4.43 -7.91 2.19
CA SER A 82 -4.06 -9.29 2.51
C SER A 82 -2.59 -9.44 2.91
N ARG A 83 -1.68 -8.71 2.24
CA ARG A 83 -0.27 -8.67 2.62
C ARG A 83 -0.05 -8.01 3.97
N CYS A 84 -0.75 -6.91 4.28
CA CYS A 84 -0.70 -6.28 5.60
C CYS A 84 -1.13 -7.24 6.71
N ILE A 85 -2.26 -7.94 6.53
CA ILE A 85 -2.77 -8.92 7.49
C ILE A 85 -1.79 -10.08 7.67
N ARG A 86 -1.23 -10.61 6.58
CA ARG A 86 -0.24 -11.68 6.63
C ARG A 86 1.02 -11.26 7.39
N SER A 87 1.57 -10.08 7.06
CA SER A 87 2.78 -9.56 7.73
C SER A 87 2.51 -9.26 9.20
N ARG A 88 1.34 -8.71 9.54
CA ARG A 88 0.94 -8.50 10.95
C ARG A 88 0.94 -9.81 11.73
N ARG A 89 0.28 -10.86 11.22
CA ARG A 89 0.26 -12.19 11.88
C ARG A 89 1.66 -12.77 12.06
N LEU A 90 2.52 -12.61 11.06
CA LEU A 90 3.91 -13.06 11.15
C LEU A 90 4.69 -12.28 12.23
N MET A 91 4.50 -10.96 12.33
CA MET A 91 5.08 -10.15 13.39
C MET A 91 4.57 -10.56 14.77
N GLU A 92 3.26 -10.72 14.94
CA GLU A 92 2.63 -11.14 16.19
C GLU A 92 3.24 -12.45 16.69
N ALA A 93 3.26 -13.50 15.84
CA ALA A 93 3.85 -14.79 16.20
C ALA A 93 5.34 -14.68 16.54
N SER A 94 6.09 -13.91 15.75
CA SER A 94 7.53 -13.72 15.99
C SER A 94 7.80 -12.99 17.31
N LEU A 95 6.97 -12.00 17.68
CA LEU A 95 7.13 -11.24 18.91
C LEU A 95 6.75 -12.07 20.14
N ASP A 96 5.68 -12.88 20.04
CA ASP A 96 5.28 -13.78 21.12
C ASP A 96 6.41 -14.80 21.43
N ASP A 97 7.08 -15.33 20.40
CA ASP A 97 8.26 -16.20 20.58
C ASP A 97 9.44 -15.45 21.23
N ILE A 98 9.74 -14.24 20.75
CA ILE A 98 10.89 -13.44 21.18
C ILE A 98 10.72 -12.93 22.62
N GLN A 99 9.50 -12.69 23.09
CA GLN A 99 9.22 -12.10 24.39
C GLN A 99 9.92 -12.85 25.54
N ASN A 100 10.01 -14.18 25.46
CA ASN A 100 10.63 -15.02 26.49
C ASN A 100 12.15 -15.16 26.32
N MET A 101 12.73 -14.59 25.26
CA MET A 101 14.15 -14.72 24.89
C MET A 101 14.94 -13.42 25.07
N VAL A 102 14.29 -12.36 25.57
CA VAL A 102 14.90 -11.04 25.76
C VAL A 102 14.86 -10.64 27.25
N PRO A 103 15.76 -9.73 27.69
CA PRO A 103 15.69 -9.17 29.04
C PRO A 103 14.33 -8.52 29.32
N LEU A 104 13.90 -8.52 30.59
CA LEU A 104 12.59 -8.02 31.02
C LEU A 104 12.28 -6.59 30.52
N SER A 105 13.28 -5.70 30.53
CA SER A 105 13.14 -4.32 30.05
C SER A 105 12.83 -4.23 28.55
N LEU A 106 13.27 -5.20 27.75
CA LEU A 106 12.95 -5.31 26.34
C LEU A 106 11.65 -6.11 26.12
N ALA A 107 11.38 -7.12 26.94
CA ALA A 107 10.14 -7.90 26.89
C ALA A 107 8.89 -7.01 27.04
N SER A 108 8.94 -5.98 27.90
CA SER A 108 7.85 -5.00 28.03
C SER A 108 7.58 -4.23 26.73
N GLN A 109 8.64 -3.84 26.00
CA GLN A 109 8.51 -3.11 24.73
C GLN A 109 8.02 -4.02 23.61
N VAL A 110 8.47 -5.29 23.61
CA VAL A 110 7.98 -6.34 22.70
C VAL A 110 6.48 -6.57 22.93
N CYS A 111 6.06 -6.65 24.20
CA CYS A 111 4.66 -6.84 24.56
C CYS A 111 3.78 -5.64 24.15
N GLU A 112 4.26 -4.40 24.34
CA GLU A 112 3.57 -3.19 23.87
C GLU A 112 3.36 -3.22 22.36
N LEU A 113 4.41 -3.53 21.58
CA LEU A 113 4.30 -3.65 20.12
C LEU A 113 3.31 -4.76 19.72
N GLY A 114 3.33 -5.90 20.42
CA GLY A 114 2.38 -6.99 20.22
C GLY A 114 0.93 -6.56 20.49
N ALA A 115 0.69 -5.76 21.53
CA ALA A 115 -0.62 -5.19 21.82
C ALA A 115 -1.08 -4.20 20.74
N ASP A 116 -0.18 -3.32 20.28
CA ASP A 116 -0.46 -2.39 19.17
C ASP A 116 -0.84 -3.13 17.88
N LEU A 117 -0.12 -4.21 17.55
CA LEU A 117 -0.42 -5.05 16.38
C LEU A 117 -1.82 -5.65 16.49
N ARG A 118 -2.17 -6.24 17.65
CA ARG A 118 -3.49 -6.83 17.89
C ARG A 118 -4.62 -5.80 17.81
N GLY A 119 -4.38 -4.57 18.25
CA GLY A 119 -5.33 -3.46 18.14
C GLY A 119 -5.39 -2.80 16.74
N ALA A 120 -4.41 -3.05 15.87
CA ALA A 120 -4.31 -2.40 14.58
C ALA A 120 -5.40 -2.88 13.61
N THR A 121 -6.19 -1.93 13.09
CA THR A 121 -7.17 -2.20 12.04
C THR A 121 -6.67 -1.65 10.71
N PHE A 122 -6.64 -2.51 9.68
CA PHE A 122 -6.32 -2.12 8.31
C PHE A 122 -7.62 -1.96 7.51
N ILE A 123 -7.90 -0.74 7.08
CA ILE A 123 -9.15 -0.35 6.42
C ILE A 123 -8.82 0.21 5.03
N ILE A 124 -9.51 -0.30 4.01
CA ILE A 124 -9.58 0.32 2.69
C ILE A 124 -10.75 1.29 2.71
N GLN A 125 -10.57 2.53 2.23
CA GLN A 125 -11.64 3.52 2.29
C GLN A 125 -12.69 3.24 1.21
N GLY A 126 -13.98 3.53 1.49
CA GLY A 126 -15.07 3.26 0.54
C GLY A 126 -14.86 3.90 -0.84
N ALA A 127 -14.30 5.11 -0.90
CA ALA A 127 -13.92 5.75 -2.17
C ALA A 127 -12.89 4.93 -2.96
N GLU A 128 -11.92 4.32 -2.28
CA GLU A 128 -10.88 3.50 -2.91
C GLU A 128 -11.47 2.18 -3.42
N GLU A 129 -12.43 1.60 -2.68
CA GLU A 129 -13.17 0.41 -3.12
C GLU A 129 -14.03 0.69 -4.35
N GLU A 130 -14.73 1.82 -4.39
CA GLU A 130 -15.51 2.25 -5.55
C GLU A 130 -14.61 2.49 -6.77
N ALA A 131 -13.47 3.14 -6.58
CA ALA A 131 -12.47 3.29 -7.64
C ALA A 131 -11.95 1.93 -8.13
N ALA A 132 -11.69 0.99 -7.22
CA ALA A 132 -11.24 -0.36 -7.56
C ALA A 132 -12.30 -1.11 -8.38
N LYS A 133 -13.58 -1.01 -8.00
CA LYS A 133 -14.70 -1.61 -8.76
C LYS A 133 -14.78 -1.02 -10.17
N ALA A 134 -14.75 0.31 -10.29
CA ALA A 134 -14.78 0.97 -11.59
C ALA A 134 -13.61 0.53 -12.49
N VAL A 135 -12.39 0.44 -11.95
CA VAL A 135 -11.23 -0.04 -12.72
C VAL A 135 -11.37 -1.52 -13.10
N LYS A 136 -11.93 -2.36 -12.22
CA LYS A 136 -12.18 -3.79 -12.50
C LYS A 136 -13.21 -3.97 -13.61
N GLU A 137 -14.29 -3.18 -13.63
CA GLU A 137 -15.27 -3.18 -14.73
C GLU A 137 -14.60 -2.90 -16.07
N ILE A 138 -13.77 -1.85 -16.15
CA ILE A 138 -13.10 -1.50 -17.41
C ILE A 138 -12.12 -2.61 -17.86
N LEU A 139 -11.41 -3.26 -16.92
CA LEU A 139 -10.36 -4.23 -17.25
C LEU A 139 -10.88 -5.62 -17.58
N TYR A 140 -11.96 -6.05 -16.93
CA TYR A 140 -12.37 -7.46 -16.92
C TYR A 140 -13.76 -7.70 -17.50
N ASN A 141 -14.58 -6.66 -17.67
CA ASN A 141 -15.90 -6.80 -18.30
C ASN A 141 -15.76 -6.76 -19.83
N GLN A 142 -16.00 -7.90 -20.49
CA GLN A 142 -15.87 -8.04 -21.95
C GLN A 142 -16.97 -7.31 -22.73
N PHE A 143 -18.06 -6.92 -22.07
CA PHE A 143 -19.23 -6.30 -22.68
C PHE A 143 -19.30 -4.79 -22.46
N VAL A 144 -18.28 -4.20 -21.82
CA VAL A 144 -18.28 -2.76 -21.52
C VAL A 144 -18.21 -1.94 -22.80
N THR A 145 -19.20 -1.06 -22.99
CA THR A 145 -19.25 -0.16 -24.15
C THR A 145 -18.27 1.00 -23.98
N LYS A 146 -17.92 1.67 -25.09
CA LYS A 146 -17.03 2.85 -25.05
C LYS A 146 -17.56 3.95 -24.13
N SER A 147 -18.88 4.16 -24.10
CA SER A 147 -19.51 5.17 -23.24
C SER A 147 -19.42 4.80 -21.77
N GLU A 148 -19.63 3.52 -21.43
CA GLU A 148 -19.48 3.04 -20.05
C GLU A 148 -18.03 3.09 -19.58
N VAL A 149 -17.05 2.80 -20.45
CA VAL A 149 -15.63 2.96 -20.11
C VAL A 149 -15.33 4.40 -19.69
N GLU A 150 -15.89 5.39 -20.38
CA GLU A 150 -15.72 6.81 -20.06
C GLU A 150 -16.32 7.16 -18.70
N GLU A 151 -17.51 6.64 -18.38
CA GLU A 151 -18.16 6.88 -17.10
C GLU A 151 -17.39 6.19 -15.95
N TRP A 152 -16.97 4.93 -16.14
CA TRP A 152 -16.19 4.22 -15.14
C TRP A 152 -14.84 4.88 -14.86
N ILE A 153 -14.13 5.36 -15.88
CA ILE A 153 -12.86 6.06 -15.65
C ILE A 153 -13.10 7.41 -14.96
N LYS A 154 -14.20 8.11 -15.26
CA LYS A 154 -14.60 9.33 -14.56
C LYS A 154 -14.86 9.07 -13.09
N VAL A 155 -15.61 8.01 -12.75
CA VAL A 155 -15.85 7.58 -11.36
C VAL A 155 -14.52 7.28 -10.65
N ALA A 156 -13.65 6.47 -11.26
CA ALA A 156 -12.35 6.12 -10.67
C ALA A 156 -11.47 7.36 -10.42
N MET A 157 -11.42 8.28 -11.38
CA MET A 157 -10.66 9.53 -11.26
C MET A 157 -11.22 10.42 -10.16
N SER A 158 -12.54 10.57 -10.06
CA SER A 158 -13.21 11.34 -9.02
C SER A 158 -12.87 10.81 -7.62
N ARG A 159 -13.09 9.51 -7.41
CA ARG A 159 -12.87 8.84 -6.12
C ARG A 159 -11.42 8.84 -5.66
N LEU A 160 -10.46 8.96 -6.58
CA LEU A 160 -9.03 9.03 -6.28
C LEU A 160 -8.46 10.46 -6.29
N ASN A 161 -9.31 11.48 -6.38
CA ASN A 161 -8.89 12.89 -6.47
C ASN A 161 -7.90 13.13 -7.61
N ILE A 162 -8.24 12.63 -8.80
CA ILE A 162 -7.55 12.90 -10.08
C ILE A 162 -8.43 13.87 -10.88
N ASN A 163 -8.73 15.01 -10.27
CA ASN A 163 -9.74 15.98 -10.71
C ASN A 163 -9.13 17.31 -11.19
N SER A 164 -7.80 17.43 -11.27
CA SER A 164 -7.10 18.63 -11.77
C SER A 164 -6.06 18.27 -12.82
N PRO A 165 -5.64 19.23 -13.68
CA PRO A 165 -4.62 18.97 -14.71
C PRO A 165 -3.29 18.52 -14.07
N LYS A 166 -2.95 19.10 -12.92
CA LYS A 166 -1.76 18.72 -12.14
C LYS A 166 -1.86 17.28 -11.62
N ALA A 167 -2.99 16.90 -11.03
CA ALA A 167 -3.19 15.55 -10.51
C ALA A 167 -3.15 14.50 -11.64
N LEU A 168 -3.77 14.80 -12.79
CA LEU A 168 -3.72 13.95 -13.98
C LEU A 168 -2.30 13.75 -14.51
N LEU A 169 -1.50 14.83 -14.57
CA LEU A 169 -0.10 14.76 -15.01
C LEU A 169 0.75 13.92 -14.07
N VAL A 170 0.59 14.10 -12.75
CA VAL A 170 1.28 13.31 -11.73
C VAL A 170 0.91 11.83 -11.84
N GLU A 171 -0.35 11.51 -12.09
CA GLU A 171 -0.80 10.13 -12.26
C GLU A 171 -0.18 9.49 -13.52
N LYS A 172 -0.25 10.19 -14.68
CA LYS A 172 0.38 9.73 -15.93
C LYS A 172 1.88 9.48 -15.74
N LYS A 173 2.58 10.41 -15.09
CA LYS A 173 4.01 10.27 -14.79
C LYS A 173 4.29 9.07 -13.89
N SER A 174 3.47 8.83 -12.88
CA SER A 174 3.60 7.67 -11.98
C SER A 174 3.50 6.36 -12.76
N ILE A 175 2.52 6.24 -13.67
CA ILE A 175 2.38 5.05 -14.53
C ILE A 175 3.59 4.90 -15.47
N THR A 176 4.02 5.97 -16.12
CA THR A 176 5.18 5.94 -17.02
C THR A 176 6.47 5.51 -16.30
N MET A 177 6.72 6.02 -15.09
CA MET A 177 7.87 5.61 -14.29
C MET A 177 7.80 4.13 -13.89
N MET A 178 6.61 3.62 -13.56
CA MET A 178 6.43 2.20 -13.28
C MET A 178 6.74 1.35 -14.52
N LEU A 179 6.28 1.75 -15.70
CA LEU A 179 6.51 1.02 -16.95
C LEU A 179 8.01 0.94 -17.33
N HIS A 180 8.79 1.97 -17.03
CA HIS A 180 10.23 2.00 -17.34
C HIS A 180 11.01 0.85 -16.68
N ASN A 181 10.59 0.43 -15.49
CA ASN A 181 11.30 -0.55 -14.67
C ASN A 181 10.64 -1.95 -14.71
N LEU A 182 9.67 -2.17 -15.61
CA LEU A 182 8.91 -3.42 -15.70
C LEU A 182 9.28 -4.24 -16.93
N GLY A 183 9.59 -5.52 -16.70
CA GLY A 183 9.57 -6.54 -17.75
C GLY A 183 8.15 -6.85 -18.24
N ASP A 184 8.05 -7.75 -19.21
CA ASP A 184 6.75 -8.17 -19.74
C ASP A 184 5.93 -8.97 -18.73
N GLY A 185 4.61 -8.77 -18.76
CA GLY A 185 3.68 -9.45 -17.88
C GLY A 185 2.40 -8.66 -17.62
N GLN A 186 1.47 -9.27 -16.89
CA GLN A 186 0.14 -8.73 -16.64
C GLN A 186 0.16 -7.31 -16.06
N LYS A 187 1.12 -7.02 -15.15
CA LYS A 187 1.29 -5.69 -14.56
C LYS A 187 1.59 -4.61 -15.62
N LYS A 188 2.45 -4.92 -16.61
CA LYS A 188 2.79 -4.00 -17.70
C LYS A 188 1.60 -3.76 -18.62
N THR A 189 0.85 -4.82 -18.93
CA THR A 189 -0.39 -4.73 -19.73
C THR A 189 -1.41 -3.82 -19.06
N ILE A 190 -1.70 -4.04 -17.78
CA ILE A 190 -2.65 -3.23 -17.00
C ILE A 190 -2.20 -1.76 -17.00
N LEU A 191 -0.94 -1.48 -16.66
CA LEU A 191 -0.43 -0.11 -16.59
C LEU A 191 -0.45 0.60 -17.95
N THR A 192 -0.10 -0.11 -19.02
CA THR A 192 -0.16 0.43 -20.39
C THR A 192 -1.59 0.82 -20.75
N PHE A 193 -2.55 -0.03 -20.40
CA PHE A 193 -3.96 0.21 -20.65
C PHE A 193 -4.50 1.38 -19.81
N LEU A 194 -4.19 1.45 -18.51
CA LEU A 194 -4.56 2.58 -17.66
C LEU A 194 -3.98 3.91 -18.19
N LEU A 195 -2.72 3.91 -18.64
CA LEU A 195 -2.10 5.09 -19.26
C LEU A 195 -2.83 5.51 -20.53
N HIS A 196 -3.25 4.55 -21.36
CA HIS A 196 -4.02 4.81 -22.57
C HIS A 196 -5.35 5.50 -22.23
N LEU A 197 -6.09 4.99 -21.24
CA LEU A 197 -7.36 5.59 -20.80
C LEU A 197 -7.16 7.05 -20.34
N LEU A 198 -6.15 7.31 -19.51
CA LEU A 198 -5.86 8.67 -19.04
C LEU A 198 -5.44 9.62 -20.16
N LYS A 199 -4.74 9.12 -21.19
CA LYS A 199 -4.37 9.92 -22.37
C LYS A 199 -5.61 10.26 -23.21
N LYS A 200 -6.52 9.31 -23.37
CA LYS A 200 -7.71 9.45 -24.20
C LYS A 200 -8.80 10.30 -23.56
N HIS A 201 -9.18 10.01 -22.32
CA HIS A 201 -10.34 10.61 -21.66
C HIS A 201 -9.97 11.63 -20.57
N GLY A 202 -8.76 11.52 -19.98
CA GLY A 202 -8.43 12.26 -18.76
C GLY A 202 -8.49 13.78 -18.89
N LYS A 203 -8.15 14.36 -20.05
CA LYS A 203 -8.18 15.82 -20.25
C LYS A 203 -9.62 16.35 -20.20
N GLN A 204 -10.51 15.74 -20.97
CA GLN A 204 -11.94 16.10 -21.03
C GLN A 204 -12.59 15.94 -19.65
N ILE A 205 -12.32 14.84 -18.96
CA ILE A 205 -12.85 14.60 -17.61
C ILE A 205 -12.42 15.69 -16.64
N VAL A 206 -11.15 16.11 -16.67
CA VAL A 206 -10.67 17.17 -15.79
C VAL A 206 -11.33 18.52 -16.09
N GLU A 207 -11.56 18.84 -17.37
CA GLU A 207 -12.25 20.07 -17.78
C GLU A 207 -13.69 20.13 -17.25
N THR A 208 -14.37 18.98 -17.11
CA THR A 208 -15.72 18.93 -16.51
C THR A 208 -15.75 19.25 -15.02
N TYR A 209 -14.63 19.11 -14.29
CA TYR A 209 -14.55 19.53 -12.89
C TYR A 209 -14.29 21.03 -12.75
N SER A 210 -13.53 21.64 -13.68
CA SER A 210 -13.24 23.07 -13.68
C SER A 210 -14.43 23.97 -14.06
N THR A 211 -15.52 23.39 -14.56
CA THR A 211 -16.73 24.11 -14.99
C THR A 211 -17.86 24.05 -13.95
N GLN A 212 -17.60 23.44 -12.78
CA GLN A 212 -18.55 23.32 -11.66
C GLN A 212 -18.16 24.18 -10.44
N GLU A 213 -17.09 24.99 -10.55
CA GLU A 213 -16.74 26.08 -9.63
C GLU A 213 -17.15 27.44 -10.22
#